data_AF-A0AAW0P695-F1
#
_entry.id   AF-A0AAW0P695-F1
#
_cell.length_a   1.000
_cell.length_b   1.000
_cell.length_c   1.000
_cell.angle_alpha   90.00
_cell.angle_beta   90.00
_cell.angle_gamma   90.00
#
_symmetry.space_group_name_H-M   'P 1'
#
loop_
_entity.id
_entity.type
_entity.pdbx_description
1 polymer ?
#
loop_
_entity_poly.entity_id
_entity_poly.type
_entity_poly.pdbx_seq_one_letter_code
_entity_poly.pdbx_strand_id
1 'polypeptide(L)'
;MGFTAIIFKYRNFLLTVVTPLLLLPLPLVIGTKESECAFVLVLMAVLWVTEAAPLAITAMLPAILFPLFGIMKSSAVASVYFKDFHFLLIGVICLATSIEKWGLHRRIALRVVTMVGVNPAWLMFGFMTGCAFLSMWVHNTSAVAMVMPIVEAVLQQILRSSRESDLAGEDNPNLELDEPDCKVQIKEDNSEKKNIDLMDEKPKDCNLDISETSSDQAPEAKNMDRLLCKAICLGIAYSSNIGGISTLLGTSPNLIFSEYLHQMYPECNSVNFGNWLLLCLPISVVMLVLTWAWLYWLFMGSDFSFLWKCGGEKSEKEKAARKVLEEEHKALGPMSPQEIFTSVVFLAMVLLWLTRDPGFIPGWASLFPDYTGYITDATVALLLGVLFFITPAYGPSKNYDTMISWKEFQNSMPWTVALLVGGGFALAEGTKESGLSTWVAELLTPLGDLPVLATITVACLIVTTLTEVASNAATITIFLPILSPLAEAIHVNPLYVMIPATLCTSFSFLLPVSNPANAVVFAYGHIEVMDMVKAGVGVNIIGVVCVILAISTWGIPLFALDTYPDWAPVLPTLNSTMP
;
A
#
# COMPACT_ATOMS: atom_id res chain seq x y z
N MET A 1 -33.35 17.14 16.86
CA MET A 1 -32.57 16.30 15.92
C MET A 1 -33.50 15.26 15.33
N GLY A 2 -33.60 15.17 14.01
CA GLY A 2 -34.45 14.15 13.37
C GLY A 2 -33.96 12.73 13.65
N PHE A 3 -34.88 11.76 13.66
CA PHE A 3 -34.59 10.34 13.86
C PHE A 3 -33.46 9.81 12.95
N THR A 4 -33.40 10.31 11.71
CA THR A 4 -32.34 10.00 10.74
C THR A 4 -30.95 10.50 11.17
N ALA A 5 -30.86 11.67 11.79
CA ALA A 5 -29.60 12.20 12.31
C ALA A 5 -29.07 11.39 13.51
N ILE A 6 -29.98 10.84 14.32
CA ILE A 6 -29.62 9.92 15.42
C ILE A 6 -29.12 8.60 14.84
N ILE A 7 -29.80 8.02 13.84
CA ILE A 7 -29.35 6.80 13.17
C ILE A 7 -27.95 6.98 12.56
N PHE A 8 -27.70 8.09 11.86
CA PHE A 8 -26.36 8.35 11.30
C PHE A 8 -25.30 8.50 12.39
N LYS A 9 -25.63 9.15 13.51
CA LYS A 9 -24.72 9.34 14.64
C LYS A 9 -24.37 8.01 15.33
N TYR A 10 -25.32 7.10 15.45
CA TYR A 10 -25.13 5.78 16.08
C TYR A 10 -24.95 4.65 15.06
N ARG A 11 -24.66 4.96 13.79
CA ARG A 11 -24.61 3.99 12.68
C ARG A 11 -23.70 2.81 13.01
N ASN A 12 -22.47 3.08 13.46
CA ASN A 12 -21.51 2.02 13.75
C ASN A 12 -21.98 1.15 14.91
N PHE A 13 -22.50 1.75 15.98
CA PHE A 13 -23.08 1.02 17.11
C PHE A 13 -24.27 0.15 16.68
N LEU A 14 -25.18 0.71 15.88
CA LEU A 14 -26.32 -0.02 15.34
C LEU A 14 -25.84 -1.18 14.45
N LEU A 15 -24.86 -0.98 13.57
CA LEU A 15 -24.31 -2.05 12.74
C LEU A 15 -23.68 -3.15 13.61
N THR A 16 -22.89 -2.81 14.63
CA THR A 16 -22.25 -3.80 15.50
C THR A 16 -23.24 -4.63 16.31
N VAL A 17 -24.39 -4.05 16.72
CA VAL A 17 -25.40 -4.75 17.53
C VAL A 17 -26.44 -5.45 16.67
N VAL A 18 -26.94 -4.79 15.63
CA VAL A 18 -28.02 -5.31 14.78
C VAL A 18 -27.53 -6.41 13.85
N THR A 19 -26.29 -6.35 13.36
CA THR A 19 -25.77 -7.38 12.43
C THR A 19 -25.75 -8.78 13.06
N PRO A 20 -25.19 -9.00 14.27
CA PRO A 20 -25.31 -10.29 14.95
C PRO A 20 -26.77 -10.74 15.17
N LEU A 21 -27.66 -9.81 15.53
CA LEU A 21 -29.08 -10.09 15.76
C LEU A 21 -29.81 -10.54 14.49
N LEU A 22 -29.48 -9.95 13.34
CA LEU A 22 -30.04 -10.34 12.05
C LEU A 22 -29.49 -11.68 11.56
N LEU A 23 -28.23 -12.00 11.87
CA LEU A 23 -27.58 -13.24 11.46
C LEU A 23 -27.86 -14.42 12.41
N LEU A 24 -28.33 -14.17 13.63
CA LEU A 24 -28.65 -15.16 14.66
C LEU A 24 -29.56 -16.34 14.22
N PRO A 25 -30.48 -16.19 13.25
CA PRO A 25 -31.20 -17.33 12.70
C PRO A 25 -30.31 -18.41 12.05
N LEU A 26 -29.14 -18.06 11.51
CA LEU A 26 -28.19 -19.04 10.93
C LEU A 26 -27.80 -20.12 11.96
N PRO A 27 -27.13 -19.78 13.09
CA PRO A 27 -26.72 -20.79 14.07
C PRO A 27 -27.91 -21.37 14.85
N LEU A 28 -29.00 -20.63 15.07
CA LEU A 28 -30.11 -21.09 15.91
C LEU A 28 -31.15 -21.96 15.18
N VAL A 29 -31.38 -21.73 13.89
CA VAL A 29 -32.44 -22.43 13.13
C VAL A 29 -31.86 -23.59 12.30
N ILE A 30 -30.71 -23.37 11.64
CA ILE A 30 -30.05 -24.43 10.84
C ILE A 30 -29.28 -25.38 11.76
N GLY A 31 -28.55 -24.83 12.74
CA GLY A 31 -27.93 -25.60 13.82
C GLY A 31 -26.81 -26.55 13.37
N THR A 32 -26.21 -26.34 12.20
CA THR A 32 -25.06 -27.12 11.71
C THR A 32 -23.74 -26.38 11.92
N LYS A 33 -22.61 -27.09 11.94
CA LYS A 33 -21.28 -26.48 12.11
C LYS A 33 -20.93 -25.51 10.98
N GLU A 34 -21.33 -25.83 9.76
CA GLU A 34 -21.19 -24.97 8.58
C GLU A 34 -21.95 -23.66 8.79
N SER A 35 -23.18 -23.70 9.32
CA SER A 35 -23.99 -22.51 9.57
C SER A 35 -23.46 -21.64 10.71
N GLU A 36 -22.91 -22.25 11.76
CA GLU A 36 -22.26 -21.55 12.87
C GLU A 36 -20.97 -20.85 12.41
N CYS A 37 -20.18 -21.50 11.56
CA CYS A 37 -18.99 -20.89 10.98
C CYS A 37 -19.35 -19.78 9.98
N ALA A 38 -20.36 -20.01 9.14
CA ALA A 38 -20.86 -19.02 8.19
C ALA A 38 -21.37 -17.77 8.90
N PHE A 39 -22.00 -17.90 10.07
CA PHE A 39 -22.38 -16.78 10.92
C PHE A 39 -21.16 -15.92 11.29
N VAL A 40 -20.07 -16.54 11.77
CA VAL A 40 -18.84 -15.81 12.14
C VAL A 40 -18.22 -15.14 10.92
N LEU A 41 -18.12 -15.86 9.80
CA LEU A 41 -17.56 -15.35 8.55
C LEU A 41 -18.35 -14.14 8.04
N VAL A 42 -19.68 -14.25 7.91
CA VAL A 42 -20.52 -13.15 7.40
C VAL A 42 -20.54 -11.98 8.38
N LEU A 43 -20.59 -12.24 9.69
CA LEU A 43 -20.50 -11.19 10.70
C LEU A 43 -19.19 -10.40 10.57
N MET A 44 -18.07 -11.11 10.48
CA MET A 44 -16.76 -10.48 10.31
C MET A 44 -16.68 -9.74 8.98
N ALA A 45 -17.18 -10.31 7.89
CA ALA A 45 -17.20 -9.66 6.57
C ALA A 45 -17.97 -8.34 6.61
N VAL A 46 -19.17 -8.31 7.21
CA VAL A 46 -19.95 -7.08 7.36
C VAL A 46 -19.20 -6.06 8.23
N LEU A 47 -18.64 -6.47 9.37
CA LEU A 47 -17.92 -5.57 10.27
C LEU A 47 -16.63 -5.01 9.66
N TRP A 48 -15.93 -5.80 8.86
CA TRP A 48 -14.73 -5.38 8.14
C TRP A 48 -15.04 -4.46 6.95
N VAL A 49 -16.05 -4.79 6.14
CA VAL A 49 -16.45 -3.95 4.99
C VAL A 49 -17.04 -2.62 5.45
N THR A 50 -17.81 -2.62 6.53
CA THR A 50 -18.42 -1.38 7.07
C THR A 50 -17.50 -0.61 8.02
N GLU A 51 -16.37 -1.20 8.41
CA GLU A 51 -15.47 -0.71 9.47
C GLU A 51 -16.22 -0.23 10.73
N ALA A 52 -17.33 -0.92 11.08
CA ALA A 52 -18.16 -0.54 12.21
C ALA A 52 -17.43 -0.72 13.56
N ALA A 53 -16.45 -1.64 13.60
CA ALA A 53 -15.53 -1.86 14.70
C ALA A 53 -14.07 -1.88 14.18
N PRO A 54 -13.07 -1.56 15.02
CA PRO A 54 -11.66 -1.62 14.60
C PRO A 54 -11.31 -3.01 14.02
N LEU A 55 -10.59 -3.03 12.89
CA LEU A 55 -10.28 -4.26 12.15
C LEU A 55 -9.67 -5.35 13.03
N ALA A 56 -8.78 -4.98 13.95
CA ALA A 56 -8.14 -5.88 14.90
C ALA A 56 -9.13 -6.51 15.90
N ILE A 57 -10.13 -5.75 16.37
CA ILE A 57 -11.14 -6.26 17.30
C ILE A 57 -12.06 -7.24 16.59
N THR A 58 -12.50 -6.90 15.37
CA THR A 58 -13.27 -7.82 14.53
C THR A 58 -12.49 -9.11 14.26
N ALA A 59 -11.17 -9.00 14.00
CA ALA A 59 -10.29 -10.14 13.80
C ALA A 59 -10.15 -11.04 15.03
N MET A 60 -10.47 -10.56 16.24
CA MET A 60 -10.47 -11.38 17.46
C MET A 60 -11.80 -12.10 17.73
N LEU A 61 -12.85 -11.85 16.93
CA LEU A 61 -14.14 -12.53 17.08
C LEU A 61 -14.05 -14.06 17.01
N PRO A 62 -13.26 -14.68 16.11
CA PRO A 62 -13.09 -16.13 16.08
C PRO A 62 -12.61 -16.72 17.41
N ALA A 63 -11.72 -16.02 18.13
CA ALA A 63 -11.22 -16.43 19.44
C ALA A 63 -12.31 -16.55 20.50
N ILE A 64 -13.43 -15.85 20.33
CA ILE A 64 -14.59 -15.89 21.21
C ILE A 64 -15.65 -16.85 20.66
N LEU A 65 -16.01 -16.70 19.38
CA LEU A 65 -17.17 -17.34 18.78
C LEU A 65 -16.92 -18.81 18.41
N PHE A 66 -15.72 -19.19 17.98
CA PHE A 66 -15.46 -20.59 17.63
C PHE A 66 -15.48 -21.53 18.84
N PRO A 67 -14.88 -21.18 19.99
CA PRO A 67 -15.05 -21.98 21.19
C PRO A 67 -16.50 -21.99 21.69
N LEU A 68 -17.22 -20.86 21.56
CA LEU A 68 -18.63 -20.75 21.95
C LEU A 68 -19.55 -21.67 21.15
N PHE A 69 -19.36 -21.71 19.83
CA PHE A 69 -20.08 -22.62 18.94
C PHE A 69 -19.49 -24.04 18.93
N GLY A 70 -18.38 -24.30 19.63
CA GLY A 70 -17.74 -25.62 19.64
C GLY A 70 -17.23 -26.04 18.26
N ILE A 71 -16.78 -25.09 17.44
CA ILE A 71 -16.09 -25.33 16.15
C ILE A 71 -14.62 -25.68 16.43
N MET A 72 -13.96 -24.91 17.29
CA MET A 72 -12.55 -25.14 17.67
C MET A 72 -12.34 -24.90 19.17
N LYS A 73 -11.39 -25.63 19.77
CA LYS A 73 -10.98 -25.38 21.17
C LYS A 73 -10.25 -24.04 21.28
N SER A 74 -10.43 -23.32 22.38
CA SER A 74 -9.80 -22.00 22.60
C SER A 74 -8.27 -22.02 22.46
N SER A 75 -7.59 -23.07 22.93
CA SER A 75 -6.14 -23.23 22.77
C SER A 75 -5.72 -23.42 21.31
N ALA A 76 -6.55 -24.10 20.52
CA ALA A 76 -6.30 -24.30 19.10
C ALA A 76 -6.54 -23.01 18.32
N VAL A 77 -7.59 -22.25 18.66
CA VAL A 77 -7.80 -20.93 18.05
C VAL A 77 -6.64 -19.99 18.40
N ALA A 78 -6.20 -19.93 19.66
CA ALA A 78 -5.12 -19.05 20.09
C ALA A 78 -3.77 -19.37 19.42
N SER A 79 -3.45 -20.66 19.18
CA SER A 79 -2.19 -21.06 18.52
C SER A 79 -2.15 -20.69 17.03
N VAL A 80 -3.29 -20.31 16.46
CA VAL A 80 -3.43 -19.87 15.08
C VAL A 80 -3.16 -18.36 14.93
N TYR A 81 -3.26 -17.57 16.02
CA TYR A 81 -3.01 -16.12 15.97
C TYR A 81 -1.53 -15.73 15.91
N PHE A 82 -0.58 -16.58 16.32
CA PHE A 82 0.85 -16.25 16.33
C PHE A 82 1.66 -17.35 15.63
N LYS A 83 2.16 -17.03 14.43
CA LYS A 83 2.85 -17.94 13.50
C LYS A 83 4.17 -17.33 12.98
N ASP A 84 4.90 -18.08 12.14
CA ASP A 84 6.20 -17.67 11.58
C ASP A 84 6.16 -16.28 10.93
N PHE A 85 5.04 -15.95 10.28
CA PHE A 85 4.73 -14.61 9.80
C PHE A 85 5.03 -13.47 10.79
N HIS A 86 4.72 -13.64 12.08
CA HIS A 86 4.93 -12.59 13.08
C HIS A 86 6.42 -12.30 13.27
N PHE A 87 7.28 -13.32 13.17
CA PHE A 87 8.73 -13.14 13.23
C PHE A 87 9.27 -12.47 11.97
N LEU A 88 8.73 -12.80 10.80
CA LEU A 88 9.04 -12.10 9.54
C LEU A 88 8.69 -10.61 9.67
N LEU A 89 7.47 -10.31 10.13
CA LEU A 89 6.98 -8.94 10.31
C LEU A 89 7.89 -8.15 11.27
N ILE A 90 8.27 -8.74 12.42
CA ILE A 90 9.19 -8.09 13.38
C ILE A 90 10.50 -7.70 12.71
N GLY A 91 11.17 -8.64 12.04
CA GLY A 91 12.47 -8.39 11.41
C GLY A 91 12.43 -7.29 10.34
N VAL A 92 11.36 -7.27 9.55
CA VAL A 92 11.14 -6.29 8.49
C VAL A 92 10.82 -4.91 9.04
N ILE A 93 9.99 -4.82 10.09
CA ILE A 93 9.67 -3.55 10.73
C ILE A 93 10.91 -2.95 11.39
N CYS A 94 11.83 -3.76 11.92
CA CYS A 94 13.13 -3.27 12.40
C CYS A 94 13.93 -2.57 11.28
N LEU A 95 14.01 -3.20 10.11
CA LEU A 95 14.66 -2.64 8.94
C LEU A 95 13.98 -1.36 8.46
N ALA A 96 12.65 -1.37 8.31
CA ALA A 96 11.88 -0.19 7.89
C ALA A 96 12.04 0.98 8.87
N THR A 97 12.00 0.70 10.17
CA THR A 97 12.21 1.72 11.23
C THR A 97 13.61 2.32 11.15
N SER A 98 14.64 1.52 10.85
CA SER A 98 16.01 2.03 10.65
C SER A 98 16.10 2.89 9.38
N ILE A 99 15.49 2.47 8.27
CA ILE A 99 15.45 3.23 7.01
C ILE A 99 14.79 4.61 7.22
N GLU A 100 13.72 4.65 8.01
CA GLU A 100 12.99 5.88 8.35
C GLU A 100 13.82 6.78 9.28
N LYS A 101 14.27 6.25 10.43
CA LYS A 101 15.03 6.99 11.44
C LYS A 101 16.27 7.69 10.87
N TRP A 102 17.00 7.01 10.00
CA TRP A 102 18.27 7.53 9.44
C TRP A 102 18.11 8.24 8.10
N GLY A 103 16.88 8.38 7.58
CA GLY A 103 16.63 9.16 6.36
C GLY A 103 17.15 8.54 5.06
N LEU A 104 17.49 7.24 5.06
CA LEU A 104 18.02 6.54 3.88
C LEU A 104 17.03 6.61 2.71
N HIS A 105 15.73 6.47 2.99
CA HIS A 105 14.64 6.58 2.02
C HIS A 105 14.65 7.93 1.28
N ARG A 106 14.86 9.05 1.98
CA ARG A 106 14.88 10.41 1.40
C ARG A 106 16.03 10.57 0.41
N ARG A 107 17.20 10.01 0.72
CA ARG A 107 18.35 10.03 -0.18
C ARG A 107 18.10 9.23 -1.46
N ILE A 108 17.49 8.05 -1.32
CA ILE A 108 17.17 7.20 -2.48
C ILE A 108 16.13 7.91 -3.37
N ALA A 109 15.04 8.42 -2.79
CA ALA A 109 14.00 9.12 -3.54
C ALA A 109 14.54 10.33 -4.32
N LEU A 110 15.30 11.21 -3.67
CA LEU A 110 15.90 12.39 -4.34
C LEU A 110 16.88 11.99 -5.44
N ARG A 111 17.65 10.90 -5.26
CA ARG A 111 18.58 10.41 -6.27
C ARG A 111 17.86 9.85 -7.51
N VAL A 112 16.72 9.18 -7.31
CA VAL A 112 15.88 8.72 -8.43
C VAL A 112 15.30 9.90 -9.19
N VAL A 113 14.70 10.88 -8.51
CA VAL A 113 14.07 12.05 -9.15
C VAL A 113 15.10 12.89 -9.92
N THR A 114 16.28 13.12 -9.33
CA THR A 114 17.35 13.90 -9.98
C THR A 114 17.96 13.20 -11.20
N MET A 115 17.90 11.87 -11.27
CA MET A 115 18.39 11.07 -12.41
C MET A 115 17.44 11.13 -13.61
N VAL A 116 16.13 11.10 -13.37
CA VAL A 116 15.10 11.06 -14.43
C VAL A 116 14.95 12.41 -15.13
N GLY A 117 15.14 13.51 -14.41
CA GLY A 117 15.13 14.87 -14.95
C GLY A 117 13.94 15.71 -14.51
N VAL A 118 13.89 16.95 -15.00
CA VAL A 118 12.98 18.01 -14.52
C VAL A 118 11.90 18.42 -15.51
N ASN A 119 11.85 17.78 -16.68
CA ASN A 119 10.74 17.94 -17.60
C ASN A 119 9.45 17.44 -16.93
N PRO A 120 8.30 18.14 -17.00
CA PRO A 120 7.08 17.78 -16.28
C PRO A 120 6.67 16.30 -16.36
N ALA A 121 6.75 15.70 -17.56
CA ALA A 121 6.39 14.29 -17.77
C ALA A 121 7.36 13.32 -17.07
N TRP A 122 8.66 13.60 -17.21
CA TRP A 122 9.74 12.83 -16.59
C TRP A 122 9.83 13.07 -15.08
N LEU A 123 9.51 14.28 -14.62
CA LEU A 123 9.43 14.63 -13.21
C LEU A 123 8.31 13.83 -12.52
N MET A 124 7.13 13.73 -13.16
CA MET A 124 6.06 12.84 -12.71
C MET A 124 6.55 11.39 -12.63
N PHE A 125 7.17 10.88 -13.70
CA PHE A 125 7.71 9.51 -13.71
C PHE A 125 8.75 9.27 -12.60
N GLY A 126 9.63 10.25 -12.35
CA GLY A 126 10.65 10.20 -11.31
C GLY A 126 10.05 10.11 -9.92
N PHE A 127 9.04 10.93 -9.61
CA PHE A 127 8.31 10.85 -8.33
C PHE A 127 7.55 9.52 -8.19
N MET A 128 6.88 9.07 -9.26
CA MET A 128 6.18 7.78 -9.28
C MET A 128 7.15 6.62 -9.04
N THR A 129 8.29 6.60 -9.72
CA THR A 129 9.31 5.54 -9.56
C THR A 129 9.93 5.56 -8.18
N GLY A 130 10.25 6.74 -7.65
CA GLY A 130 10.77 6.90 -6.29
C GLY A 130 9.77 6.41 -5.25
N CYS A 131 8.49 6.78 -5.37
CA CYS A 131 7.44 6.36 -4.45
C CYS A 131 7.16 4.85 -4.56
N ALA A 132 7.05 4.30 -5.77
CA ALA A 132 6.90 2.86 -5.98
C ALA A 132 8.06 2.08 -5.35
N PHE A 133 9.31 2.50 -5.58
CA PHE A 133 10.48 1.86 -4.99
C PHE A 133 10.45 1.88 -3.46
N LEU A 134 10.09 3.01 -2.84
CA LEU A 134 9.96 3.07 -1.37
C LEU A 134 8.85 2.16 -0.86
N SER A 135 7.73 2.10 -1.59
CA SER A 135 6.58 1.28 -1.22
C SER A 135 6.82 -0.22 -1.33
N MET A 136 7.87 -0.65 -2.06
CA MET A 136 8.30 -2.05 -2.05
C MET A 136 8.80 -2.52 -0.68
N TRP A 137 9.23 -1.61 0.19
CA TRP A 137 9.91 -1.95 1.44
C TRP A 137 9.25 -1.35 2.68
N VAL A 138 8.49 -0.28 2.48
CA VAL A 138 7.80 0.48 3.51
C VAL A 138 6.32 0.49 3.17
N HIS A 139 5.46 0.52 4.19
CA HIS A 139 4.01 0.58 4.00
C HIS A 139 3.58 1.75 3.08
N ASN A 140 2.61 1.50 2.19
CA ASN A 140 2.18 2.44 1.14
C ASN A 140 1.90 3.86 1.66
N THR A 141 1.16 3.97 2.77
CA THR A 141 0.81 5.26 3.39
C THR A 141 2.05 6.04 3.84
N SER A 142 3.03 5.34 4.41
CA SER A 142 4.28 5.96 4.87
C SER A 142 5.12 6.41 3.68
N ALA A 143 5.19 5.62 2.61
CA ALA A 143 5.89 6.00 1.38
C ALA A 143 5.32 7.30 0.77
N VAL A 144 3.99 7.42 0.70
CA VAL A 144 3.33 8.66 0.25
C VAL A 144 3.59 9.82 1.21
N ALA A 145 3.41 9.62 2.52
CA ALA A 145 3.62 10.67 3.51
C ALA A 145 5.06 11.22 3.51
N MET A 146 6.05 10.38 3.17
CA MET A 146 7.45 10.79 3.03
C MET A 146 7.73 11.57 1.73
N VAL A 147 7.08 11.21 0.63
CA VAL A 147 7.33 11.80 -0.70
C VAL A 147 6.53 13.09 -0.91
N MET A 148 5.31 13.19 -0.37
CA MET A 148 4.41 14.31 -0.60
C MET A 148 4.96 15.68 -0.18
N PRO A 149 5.66 15.87 0.96
CA PRO A 149 6.25 17.16 1.30
C PRO A 149 7.29 17.64 0.28
N ILE A 150 8.08 16.72 -0.28
CA ILE A 150 9.08 17.03 -1.31
C ILE A 150 8.37 17.45 -2.60
N VAL A 151 7.35 16.71 -2.98
CA VAL A 151 6.54 16.98 -4.16
C VAL A 151 5.85 18.33 -4.04
N GLU A 152 5.24 18.61 -2.89
CA GLU A 152 4.58 19.89 -2.62
C GLU A 152 5.55 21.05 -2.74
N ALA A 153 6.77 20.93 -2.19
CA ALA A 153 7.80 21.97 -2.32
C ALA A 153 8.17 22.23 -3.80
N VAL A 154 8.30 21.18 -4.60
CA VAL A 154 8.57 21.31 -6.05
C VAL A 154 7.38 21.91 -6.80
N LEU A 155 6.16 21.46 -6.52
CA LEU A 155 4.93 21.96 -7.16
C LEU A 155 4.71 23.44 -6.85
N GLN A 156 4.89 23.86 -5.60
CA GLN A 156 4.78 25.27 -5.20
C GLN A 156 5.79 26.14 -5.95
N GLN A 157 7.03 25.67 -6.15
CA GLN A 157 8.03 26.41 -6.91
C GLN A 157 7.65 26.53 -8.40
N ILE A 158 7.12 25.47 -9.00
CA ILE A 158 6.66 25.50 -10.40
C ILE A 158 5.51 26.51 -10.54
N LEU A 159 4.52 26.46 -9.64
CA LEU A 159 3.39 27.39 -9.62
C LEU A 159 3.83 28.84 -9.40
N ARG A 160 4.82 29.07 -8.53
CA ARG A 160 5.38 30.40 -8.27
C ARG A 160 6.12 30.96 -9.48
N SER A 161 6.99 30.15 -10.11
CA SER A 161 7.73 30.58 -11.30
C SER A 161 6.79 30.97 -12.45
N SER A 162 5.62 30.33 -12.52
CA SER A 162 4.59 30.63 -13.51
C SER A 162 3.93 32.00 -13.25
N ARG A 163 3.63 32.32 -11.99
CA ARG A 163 3.12 33.66 -11.63
C ARG A 163 4.15 34.76 -11.88
N GLU A 164 5.43 34.50 -11.59
CA GLU A 164 6.51 35.47 -11.81
C GLU A 164 6.73 35.73 -13.31
N SER A 165 6.58 34.70 -14.17
CA SER A 165 6.60 34.90 -15.62
C SER A 165 5.38 35.68 -16.14
N ASP A 166 4.20 35.50 -15.54
CA ASP A 166 2.99 36.24 -15.90
C ASP A 166 3.14 37.74 -15.54
N LEU A 167 3.70 38.04 -14.36
CA LEU A 167 3.96 39.40 -13.88
C LEU A 167 5.07 40.12 -14.66
N ALA A 168 6.08 39.40 -15.15
CA ALA A 168 7.16 39.97 -15.96
C ALA A 168 6.74 40.23 -17.43
N GLY A 169 5.56 39.75 -17.85
CA GLY A 169 4.99 39.96 -19.19
C GLY A 169 4.10 41.20 -19.32
N GLU A 170 3.73 41.86 -18.22
CA GLU A 170 2.95 43.11 -18.21
C GLU A 170 3.89 44.34 -18.18
N ASP A 171 4.72 44.53 -19.20
CA ASP A 171 5.37 45.82 -19.43
C ASP A 171 4.30 46.82 -19.95
N ASN A 172 3.67 47.54 -19.03
CA ASN A 172 2.76 48.63 -19.35
C ASN A 172 3.60 49.92 -19.51
N PRO A 173 3.76 50.50 -20.72
CA PRO A 173 4.69 51.59 -20.98
C PRO A 173 4.26 52.97 -20.41
N ASN A 174 3.34 53.01 -19.45
CA ASN A 174 2.76 54.25 -18.92
C ASN A 174 2.67 54.33 -17.38
N LEU A 175 3.40 53.50 -16.63
CA LEU A 175 3.51 53.68 -15.19
C LEU A 175 4.79 54.47 -14.87
N GLU A 176 4.70 55.80 -15.02
CA GLU A 176 5.63 56.71 -14.33
C GLU A 176 5.51 56.45 -12.82
N LEU A 177 6.61 56.01 -12.21
CA LEU A 177 6.74 55.88 -10.77
C LEU A 177 6.79 57.28 -10.15
N ASP A 178 5.64 57.79 -9.71
CA ASP A 178 5.63 58.81 -8.65
C ASP A 178 5.97 58.10 -7.33
N GLU A 179 7.22 58.24 -6.88
CA GLU A 179 7.67 57.81 -5.56
C GLU A 179 6.91 58.57 -4.45
N PRO A 180 6.23 57.92 -3.50
CA PRO A 180 6.04 58.51 -2.19
C PRO A 180 7.27 58.21 -1.34
N ASP A 181 8.12 59.23 -1.21
CA ASP A 181 9.28 59.35 -0.34
C ASP A 181 8.88 59.05 1.12
N CYS A 182 9.01 57.79 1.57
CA CYS A 182 8.74 57.43 2.97
C CYS A 182 10.06 57.37 3.76
N LYS A 183 10.53 58.54 4.17
CA LYS A 183 11.58 58.70 5.19
C LYS A 183 11.09 58.15 6.52
N VAL A 184 11.75 57.09 7.00
CA VAL A 184 11.57 56.57 8.36
C VAL A 184 12.13 57.61 9.36
N GLN A 185 11.26 58.36 10.02
CA GLN A 185 11.61 59.15 11.20
C GLN A 185 11.44 58.26 12.45
N ILE A 186 12.56 57.99 13.12
CA ILE A 186 12.58 57.44 14.48
C ILE A 186 12.21 58.58 15.43
N LYS A 187 11.09 58.45 16.14
CA LYS A 187 10.80 59.23 17.34
C LYS A 187 10.86 58.30 18.54
N GLU A 188 11.87 58.51 19.38
CA GLU A 188 11.88 58.07 20.77
C GLU A 188 10.80 58.85 21.53
N ASP A 189 9.99 58.16 22.33
CA ASP A 189 9.35 58.81 23.47
C ASP A 189 9.24 57.85 24.67
N ASN A 190 9.57 58.41 25.83
CA ASN A 190 9.75 57.75 27.12
C ASN A 190 8.45 57.69 27.95
N SER A 191 8.44 56.79 28.95
CA SER A 191 7.54 56.70 30.14
C SER A 191 6.13 56.12 29.89
N GLU A 192 5.48 55.31 30.74
CA GLU A 192 5.80 54.67 32.04
C GLU A 192 4.75 53.54 32.30
N LYS A 193 5.21 52.41 32.86
CA LYS A 193 4.55 51.32 33.63
C LYS A 193 3.00 51.17 33.66
N LYS A 194 2.51 49.96 33.33
CA LYS A 194 1.74 49.09 34.26
C LYS A 194 1.55 47.64 33.77
N ASN A 195 1.99 46.72 34.63
CA ASN A 195 1.63 45.30 34.92
C ASN A 195 1.30 44.29 33.81
N ILE A 196 2.02 43.16 33.94
CA ILE A 196 1.97 41.90 33.20
C ILE A 196 0.82 41.03 33.73
N ASP A 197 0.00 40.49 32.83
CA ASP A 197 -0.67 39.19 32.98
C ASP A 197 -0.57 38.45 31.64
N LEU A 198 -0.11 37.20 31.69
CA LEU A 198 0.21 36.36 30.53
C LEU A 198 -1.07 35.90 29.80
N MET A 199 -1.18 36.23 28.51
CA MET A 199 -2.21 35.71 27.61
C MET A 199 -1.75 34.43 26.90
N ASP A 200 -2.60 33.43 27.02
CA ASP A 200 -2.77 32.28 26.14
C ASP A 200 -3.38 32.79 24.81
N GLU A 201 -2.60 32.87 23.72
CA GLU A 201 -3.13 33.20 22.39
C GLU A 201 -2.79 32.12 21.36
N LYS A 202 -3.87 31.47 20.88
CA LYS A 202 -3.92 30.57 19.73
C LYS A 202 -3.40 31.26 18.46
N PRO A 203 -2.78 30.53 17.52
CA PRO A 203 -2.38 31.11 16.24
C PRO A 203 -3.62 31.54 15.44
N LYS A 204 -3.61 32.79 14.99
CA LYS A 204 -4.61 33.37 14.08
C LYS A 204 -4.57 32.67 12.73
N ASP A 205 -5.75 32.20 12.31
CA ASP A 205 -6.04 31.72 10.97
C ASP A 205 -5.67 32.77 9.91
N CYS A 206 -4.76 32.42 9.01
CA CYS A 206 -4.60 33.10 7.73
C CYS A 206 -5.59 32.49 6.74
N ASN A 207 -6.87 32.89 6.82
CA ASN A 207 -7.77 32.79 5.68
C ASN A 207 -7.38 33.89 4.68
N LEU A 208 -6.66 33.51 3.63
CA LEU A 208 -6.48 34.38 2.48
C LEU A 208 -7.71 34.19 1.57
N ASP A 209 -8.66 35.12 1.67
CA ASP A 209 -9.75 35.24 0.71
C ASP A 209 -9.17 35.51 -0.68
N ILE A 210 -9.44 34.60 -1.61
CA ILE A 210 -9.10 34.73 -3.03
C ILE A 210 -10.13 35.69 -3.64
N SER A 211 -9.82 36.99 -3.65
CA SER A 211 -10.51 37.93 -4.54
C SER A 211 -10.00 37.71 -5.96
N GLU A 212 -10.87 37.20 -6.82
CA GLU A 212 -10.66 37.12 -8.28
C GLU A 212 -10.53 38.53 -8.86
N THR A 213 -9.30 38.92 -9.20
CA THR A 213 -9.06 40.06 -10.10
C THR A 213 -8.69 39.52 -11.47
N SER A 214 -9.50 39.87 -12.46
CA SER A 214 -9.47 39.46 -13.85
C SER A 214 -8.33 40.12 -14.63
N SER A 215 -7.45 39.32 -15.24
CA SER A 215 -6.62 39.72 -16.40
C SER A 215 -6.75 38.69 -17.52
N ASP A 216 -7.08 39.16 -18.73
CA ASP A 216 -7.51 38.41 -19.90
C ASP A 216 -6.33 38.04 -20.83
N GLN A 217 -5.59 36.97 -20.48
CA GLN A 217 -4.88 35.96 -21.31
C GLN A 217 -3.67 35.39 -20.52
N ALA A 218 -3.47 34.08 -20.36
CA ALA A 218 -4.14 32.92 -20.96
C ALA A 218 -4.61 31.91 -19.88
N PRO A 219 -5.92 31.63 -19.75
CA PRO A 219 -6.45 30.60 -18.84
C PRO A 219 -5.88 29.19 -19.09
N GLU A 220 -5.31 28.93 -20.27
CA GLU A 220 -4.73 27.64 -20.64
C GLU A 220 -3.44 27.28 -19.89
N ALA A 221 -2.51 28.23 -19.66
CA ALA A 221 -1.24 27.94 -18.97
C ALA A 221 -1.44 27.64 -17.47
N LYS A 222 -2.31 28.41 -16.82
CA LYS A 222 -2.71 28.21 -15.41
C LYS A 222 -3.48 26.90 -15.22
N ASN A 223 -4.27 26.50 -16.22
CA ASN A 223 -4.92 25.19 -16.24
C ASN A 223 -3.92 24.04 -16.41
N MET A 224 -2.92 24.18 -17.29
CA MET A 224 -1.87 23.17 -17.50
C MET A 224 -1.10 22.86 -16.22
N ASP A 225 -0.69 23.89 -15.46
CA ASP A 225 0.06 23.69 -14.22
C ASP A 225 -0.80 23.02 -13.13
N ARG A 226 -2.10 23.34 -13.06
CA ARG A 226 -3.06 22.68 -12.15
C ARG A 226 -3.27 21.21 -12.53
N LEU A 227 -3.36 20.91 -13.83
CA LEU A 227 -3.49 19.54 -14.33
C LEU A 227 -2.22 18.72 -14.06
N LEU A 228 -1.04 19.32 -14.16
CA LEU A 228 0.22 18.70 -13.77
C LEU A 228 0.26 18.38 -12.27
N CYS A 229 -0.18 19.30 -11.41
CA CYS A 229 -0.27 19.04 -9.96
C CYS A 229 -1.19 17.85 -9.67
N LYS A 230 -2.38 17.82 -10.27
CA LYS A 230 -3.31 16.68 -10.16
C LYS A 230 -2.67 15.37 -10.60
N ALA A 231 -1.99 15.37 -11.75
CA ALA A 231 -1.34 14.18 -12.31
C ALA A 231 -0.21 13.66 -11.42
N ILE A 232 0.66 14.54 -10.90
CA ILE A 232 1.76 14.15 -10.01
C ILE A 232 1.22 13.60 -8.68
N CYS A 233 0.26 14.30 -8.06
CA CYS A 233 -0.34 13.87 -6.81
C CYS A 233 -1.03 12.50 -6.95
N LEU A 234 -1.86 12.30 -7.99
CA LEU A 234 -2.49 11.01 -8.29
C LEU A 234 -1.45 9.93 -8.63
N GLY A 235 -0.42 10.29 -9.39
CA GLY A 235 0.69 9.40 -9.74
C GLY A 235 1.38 8.84 -8.50
N ILE A 236 1.62 9.67 -7.49
CA ILE A 236 2.24 9.24 -6.22
C ILE A 236 1.34 8.23 -5.49
N ALA A 237 0.06 8.57 -5.28
CA ALA A 237 -0.90 7.68 -4.61
C ALA A 237 -0.98 6.30 -5.31
N TYR A 238 -1.04 6.30 -6.64
CA TYR A 238 -1.17 5.06 -7.39
C TYR A 238 0.14 4.28 -7.41
N SER A 239 1.27 4.97 -7.58
CA SER A 239 2.59 4.35 -7.60
C SER A 239 2.94 3.68 -6.27
N SER A 240 2.47 4.18 -5.11
CA SER A 240 2.69 3.48 -3.84
C SER A 240 2.00 2.11 -3.84
N ASN A 241 0.74 2.02 -4.29
CA ASN A 241 0.06 0.72 -4.33
C ASN A 241 0.69 -0.22 -5.38
N ILE A 242 1.12 0.31 -6.53
CA ILE A 242 1.83 -0.47 -7.57
C ILE A 242 3.20 -0.95 -7.08
N GLY A 243 3.93 -0.15 -6.31
CA GLY A 243 5.20 -0.56 -5.72
C GLY A 243 5.03 -1.59 -4.59
N GLY A 244 3.96 -1.45 -3.82
CA GLY A 244 3.65 -2.37 -2.73
C GLY A 244 3.46 -3.82 -3.19
N ILE A 245 2.93 -4.05 -4.39
CA ILE A 245 2.71 -5.42 -4.89
C ILE A 245 4.01 -6.16 -5.24
N SER A 246 5.12 -5.45 -5.50
CA SER A 246 6.36 -6.05 -6.04
C SER A 246 7.03 -7.02 -5.08
N THR A 247 6.98 -6.76 -3.78
CA THR A 247 7.56 -7.62 -2.75
C THR A 247 6.46 -8.20 -1.88
N LEU A 248 6.77 -9.29 -1.19
CA LEU A 248 5.81 -9.90 -0.25
C LEU A 248 5.47 -8.97 0.92
N LEU A 249 6.36 -8.01 1.23
CA LEU A 249 6.29 -7.14 2.40
C LEU A 249 5.63 -5.79 2.12
N GLY A 250 5.54 -5.39 0.86
CA GLY A 250 5.09 -4.04 0.49
C GLY A 250 3.63 -3.79 0.89
N THR A 251 2.76 -4.81 0.81
CA THR A 251 1.35 -4.70 1.22
C THR A 251 0.93 -5.77 2.21
N SER A 252 -0.06 -5.44 3.04
CA SER A 252 -0.70 -6.39 3.95
C SER A 252 -1.40 -7.56 3.24
N PRO A 253 -2.08 -7.40 2.07
CA PRO A 253 -2.61 -8.53 1.35
C PRO A 253 -1.60 -9.61 0.95
N ASN A 254 -0.42 -9.22 0.48
CA ASN A 254 0.63 -10.15 0.07
C ASN A 254 1.07 -11.03 1.25
N LEU A 255 1.25 -10.38 2.41
CA LEU A 255 1.59 -11.04 3.66
C LEU A 255 0.50 -12.02 4.12
N ILE A 256 -0.77 -11.60 4.08
CA ILE A 256 -1.92 -12.45 4.44
C ILE A 256 -1.99 -13.67 3.52
N PHE A 257 -1.79 -13.47 2.21
CA PHE A 257 -1.79 -14.55 1.23
C PHE A 257 -0.69 -15.58 1.49
N SER A 258 0.56 -15.15 1.67
CA SER A 258 1.68 -16.09 1.85
C SER A 258 1.49 -16.96 3.08
N GLU A 259 1.00 -16.41 4.17
CA GLU A 259 0.78 -17.20 5.38
C GLU A 259 -0.49 -18.04 5.29
N TYR A 260 -1.57 -17.57 4.63
CA TYR A 260 -2.71 -18.42 4.33
C TYR A 260 -2.29 -19.65 3.50
N LEU A 261 -1.42 -19.47 2.52
CA LEU A 261 -0.87 -20.55 1.71
C LEU A 261 -0.10 -21.56 2.56
N HIS A 262 0.80 -21.11 3.45
CA HIS A 262 1.55 -22.01 4.33
C HIS A 262 0.66 -22.82 5.28
N GLN A 263 -0.50 -22.30 5.68
CA GLN A 263 -1.41 -23.01 6.57
C GLN A 263 -2.29 -24.02 5.85
N MET A 264 -2.88 -23.61 4.72
CA MET A 264 -3.77 -24.48 3.95
C MET A 264 -3.01 -25.51 3.13
N TYR A 265 -1.81 -25.16 2.67
CA TYR A 265 -0.97 -25.96 1.78
C TYR A 265 0.48 -26.00 2.32
N PRO A 266 0.73 -26.66 3.46
CA PRO A 266 2.04 -26.66 4.11
C PRO A 266 3.16 -27.30 3.27
N GLU A 267 2.82 -28.15 2.30
CA GLU A 267 3.78 -28.76 1.38
C GLU A 267 4.10 -27.87 0.16
N CYS A 268 3.41 -26.73 0.00
CA CYS A 268 3.63 -25.79 -1.08
C CYS A 268 4.83 -24.87 -0.78
N ASN A 269 6.01 -25.23 -1.31
CA ASN A 269 7.23 -24.43 -1.19
C ASN A 269 7.47 -23.48 -2.39
N SER A 270 6.53 -23.43 -3.34
CA SER A 270 6.71 -22.69 -4.59
C SER A 270 6.69 -21.16 -4.41
N VAL A 271 5.98 -20.67 -3.39
CA VAL A 271 5.89 -19.23 -3.09
C VAL A 271 6.87 -18.86 -1.98
N ASN A 272 8.04 -18.37 -2.38
CA ASN A 272 9.01 -17.75 -1.48
C ASN A 272 9.25 -16.28 -1.85
N PHE A 273 10.01 -15.55 -1.03
CA PHE A 273 10.31 -14.14 -1.30
C PHE A 273 10.89 -13.91 -2.71
N GLY A 274 11.78 -14.79 -3.17
CA GLY A 274 12.41 -14.69 -4.48
C GLY A 274 11.43 -14.89 -5.63
N ASN A 275 10.69 -16.01 -5.63
CA ASN A 275 9.71 -16.32 -6.67
C ASN A 275 8.59 -15.27 -6.72
N TRP A 276 8.15 -14.76 -5.56
CA TRP A 276 7.19 -13.65 -5.50
C TRP A 276 7.73 -12.40 -6.19
N LEU A 277 8.98 -12.03 -5.89
CA LEU A 277 9.63 -10.87 -6.51
C LEU A 277 9.78 -11.06 -8.02
N LEU A 278 10.18 -12.26 -8.48
CA LEU A 278 10.31 -12.59 -9.91
C LEU A 278 8.97 -12.46 -10.65
N LEU A 279 7.86 -12.83 -10.00
CA LEU A 279 6.52 -12.67 -10.58
C LEU A 279 6.09 -11.20 -10.59
N CYS A 280 6.17 -10.52 -9.43
CA CYS A 280 5.46 -9.27 -9.19
C CYS A 280 6.26 -8.02 -9.57
N LEU A 281 7.59 -8.08 -9.57
CA LEU A 281 8.41 -6.95 -10.00
C LEU A 281 8.15 -6.58 -11.47
N PRO A 282 8.15 -7.52 -12.45
CA PRO A 282 7.76 -7.20 -13.82
C PRO A 282 6.34 -6.63 -13.94
N ILE A 283 5.37 -7.18 -13.19
CA ILE A 283 3.99 -6.66 -13.16
C ILE A 283 4.00 -5.20 -12.73
N SER A 284 4.64 -4.88 -11.61
CA SER A 284 4.70 -3.53 -11.07
C SER A 284 5.38 -2.53 -12.02
N VAL A 285 6.46 -2.94 -12.70
CA VAL A 285 7.17 -2.08 -13.67
C VAL A 285 6.28 -1.77 -14.87
N VAL A 286 5.64 -2.79 -15.46
CA VAL A 286 4.72 -2.61 -16.59
C VAL A 286 3.54 -1.74 -16.18
N MET A 287 2.92 -2.03 -15.03
CA MET A 287 1.83 -1.23 -14.49
C MET A 287 2.23 0.22 -14.23
N LEU A 288 3.42 0.47 -13.68
CA LEU A 288 3.92 1.81 -13.38
C LEU A 288 4.07 2.64 -14.66
N VAL A 289 4.68 2.06 -15.70
CA VAL A 289 4.87 2.72 -17.00
C VAL A 289 3.54 2.98 -17.69
N LEU A 290 2.63 2.00 -17.70
CA LEU A 290 1.29 2.17 -18.30
C LEU A 290 0.45 3.19 -17.53
N THR A 291 0.54 3.20 -16.20
CA THR A 291 -0.14 4.18 -15.35
C THR A 291 0.41 5.58 -15.59
N TRP A 292 1.73 5.73 -15.70
CA TRP A 292 2.35 7.00 -16.04
C TRP A 292 1.87 7.52 -17.39
N ALA A 293 1.86 6.66 -18.42
CA ALA A 293 1.38 7.02 -19.76
C ALA A 293 -0.12 7.37 -19.75
N TRP A 294 -0.93 6.63 -19.00
CA TRP A 294 -2.37 6.89 -18.83
C TRP A 294 -2.64 8.23 -18.15
N LEU A 295 -1.98 8.51 -17.03
CA LEU A 295 -2.13 9.77 -16.31
C LEU A 295 -1.64 10.95 -17.14
N TYR A 296 -0.52 10.78 -17.85
CA TYR A 296 -0.03 11.80 -18.77
C TYR A 296 -1.06 12.08 -19.87
N TRP A 297 -1.58 11.03 -20.52
CA TRP A 297 -2.58 11.19 -21.56
C TRP A 297 -3.87 11.85 -21.05
N LEU A 298 -4.33 11.48 -19.85
CA LEU A 298 -5.57 11.98 -19.26
C LEU A 298 -5.49 13.48 -18.87
N PHE A 299 -4.36 13.93 -18.35
CA PHE A 299 -4.21 15.29 -17.81
C PHE A 299 -3.41 16.24 -18.72
N MET A 300 -2.45 15.75 -19.48
CA MET A 300 -1.57 16.55 -20.35
C MET A 300 -1.87 16.38 -21.85
N GLY A 301 -2.75 15.44 -22.21
CA GLY A 301 -3.17 15.19 -23.60
C GLY A 301 -2.25 14.23 -24.37
N SER A 302 -2.42 14.18 -25.69
CA SER A 302 -1.77 13.18 -26.56
C SER A 302 -0.39 13.56 -27.10
N ASP A 303 0.18 14.69 -26.68
CA ASP A 303 1.48 15.14 -27.21
C ASP A 303 2.65 14.43 -26.49
N PHE A 304 3.00 13.26 -27.00
CA PHE A 304 4.18 12.50 -26.56
C PHE A 304 5.48 12.97 -27.24
N SER A 305 5.50 14.11 -27.96
CA SER A 305 6.71 14.58 -28.67
C SER A 305 7.91 14.83 -27.74
N PHE A 306 7.68 15.03 -26.45
CA PHE A 306 8.74 15.18 -25.44
C PHE A 306 9.62 13.91 -25.30
N LEU A 307 9.10 12.72 -25.59
CA LEU A 307 9.88 11.47 -25.54
C LEU A 307 11.02 11.45 -26.56
N TRP A 308 10.90 12.22 -27.64
CA TRP A 308 11.87 12.28 -28.73
C TRP A 308 12.72 13.56 -28.74
N LYS A 309 12.37 14.55 -27.92
CA LYS A 309 13.12 15.81 -27.78
C LYS A 309 14.28 15.64 -26.79
N CYS A 310 15.38 15.06 -27.26
CA CYS A 310 16.66 15.11 -26.55
C CYS A 310 17.39 16.42 -26.87
N GLY A 311 17.59 17.28 -25.86
CA GLY A 311 18.56 18.39 -25.94
C GLY A 311 17.99 19.78 -26.31
N GLY A 312 16.74 20.08 -25.97
CA GLY A 312 16.20 21.44 -26.05
C GLY A 312 16.67 22.36 -24.91
N GLU A 313 16.52 23.66 -25.09
CA GLU A 313 16.77 24.66 -24.04
C GLU A 313 15.77 24.49 -22.89
N LYS A 314 16.28 24.34 -21.66
CA LYS A 314 15.44 24.08 -20.49
C LYS A 314 14.61 25.30 -20.15
N SER A 315 13.30 25.10 -19.98
CA SER A 315 12.38 26.14 -19.54
C SER A 315 12.79 26.68 -18.16
N GLU A 316 12.48 27.95 -17.88
CA GLU A 316 12.72 28.56 -16.56
C GLU A 316 12.06 27.75 -15.43
N LYS A 317 10.88 27.15 -15.69
CA LYS A 317 10.21 26.25 -14.74
C LYS A 317 11.06 25.01 -14.41
N GLU A 318 11.71 24.43 -15.42
CA GLU A 318 12.58 23.26 -15.25
C GLU A 318 13.86 23.61 -14.47
N LYS A 319 14.43 24.80 -14.72
CA LYS A 319 15.59 25.30 -13.96
C LYS A 319 15.24 25.53 -12.50
N ALA A 320 14.08 26.13 -12.21
CA ALA A 320 13.60 26.37 -10.85
C ALA A 320 13.34 25.06 -10.10
N ALA A 321 12.64 24.10 -10.71
CA ALA A 321 12.40 22.77 -10.13
C ALA A 321 13.72 22.02 -9.84
N ARG A 322 14.68 22.10 -10.77
CA ARG A 322 16.01 21.49 -10.58
C ARG A 322 16.76 22.10 -9.40
N LYS A 323 16.68 23.41 -9.25
CA LYS A 323 17.35 24.13 -8.16
C LYS A 323 16.84 23.67 -6.80
N VAL A 324 15.53 23.55 -6.62
CA VAL A 324 14.93 23.04 -5.37
C VAL A 324 15.38 21.62 -5.08
N LEU A 325 15.35 20.73 -6.08
CA LEU A 325 15.82 19.34 -5.92
C LEU A 325 17.30 19.26 -5.56
N GLU A 326 18.14 20.10 -6.16
CA GLU A 326 19.57 20.17 -5.84
C GLU A 326 19.83 20.74 -4.45
N GLU A 327 19.05 21.72 -4.01
CA GLU A 327 19.12 22.30 -2.65
C GLU A 327 18.72 21.26 -1.60
N GLU A 328 17.60 20.55 -1.81
CA GLU A 328 17.15 19.43 -0.98
C GLU A 328 18.18 18.30 -0.94
N HIS A 329 18.81 17.98 -2.08
CA HIS A 329 19.86 16.95 -2.12
C HIS A 329 21.13 17.39 -1.40
N LYS A 330 21.54 18.66 -1.54
CA LYS A 330 22.70 19.21 -0.82
C LYS A 330 22.45 19.28 0.68
N ALA A 331 21.22 19.56 1.11
CA ALA A 331 20.82 19.60 2.51
C ALA A 331 21.00 18.25 3.23
N LEU A 332 20.99 17.12 2.51
CA LEU A 332 21.24 15.79 3.09
C LEU A 332 22.70 15.55 3.49
N GLY A 333 23.67 16.29 2.94
CA GLY A 333 25.09 16.09 3.20
C GLY A 333 25.62 14.69 2.79
N PRO A 334 26.83 14.31 3.24
CA PRO A 334 27.41 12.99 2.96
C PRO A 334 26.62 11.87 3.66
N MET A 335 26.71 10.64 3.13
CA MET A 335 26.08 9.47 3.76
C MET A 335 26.61 9.27 5.17
N SER A 336 25.69 9.22 6.13
CA SER A 336 26.04 8.94 7.52
C SER A 336 26.45 7.46 7.70
N PRO A 337 27.29 7.13 8.70
CA PRO A 337 27.66 5.73 8.99
C PRO A 337 26.44 4.82 9.22
N GLN A 338 25.35 5.37 9.78
CA GLN A 338 24.12 4.67 10.07
C GLN A 338 23.31 4.36 8.80
N GLU A 339 23.28 5.29 7.83
CA GLU A 339 22.74 5.04 6.49
C GLU A 339 23.50 3.91 5.78
N ILE A 340 24.83 3.90 5.89
CA ILE A 340 25.67 2.87 5.28
C ILE A 340 25.39 1.51 5.93
N PHE A 341 25.39 1.43 7.25
CA PHE A 341 25.07 0.20 7.96
C PHE A 341 23.68 -0.33 7.60
N THR A 342 22.67 0.55 7.62
CA THR A 342 21.29 0.18 7.22
C THR A 342 21.25 -0.32 5.78
N SER A 343 21.99 0.32 4.86
CA SER A 343 22.09 -0.12 3.46
C SER A 343 22.75 -1.48 3.32
N VAL A 344 23.81 -1.76 4.09
CA VAL A 344 24.50 -3.06 4.09
C VAL A 344 23.57 -4.16 4.62
N VAL A 345 22.88 -3.92 5.74
CA VAL A 345 21.93 -4.90 6.30
C VAL A 345 20.76 -5.12 5.36
N PHE A 346 20.24 -4.05 4.73
CA PHE A 346 19.20 -4.12 3.71
C PHE A 346 19.62 -5.02 2.54
N LEU A 347 20.78 -4.76 1.94
CA LEU A 347 21.30 -5.54 0.83
C LEU A 347 21.59 -7.00 1.24
N ALA A 348 22.12 -7.21 2.45
CA ALA A 348 22.33 -8.55 2.98
C ALA A 348 21.02 -9.32 3.14
N MET A 349 19.96 -8.68 3.65
CA MET A 349 18.64 -9.29 3.80
C MET A 349 18.07 -9.73 2.44
N VAL A 350 18.08 -8.83 1.45
CA VAL A 350 17.60 -9.13 0.09
C VAL A 350 18.41 -10.26 -0.54
N LEU A 351 19.74 -10.23 -0.44
CA LEU A 351 20.60 -11.28 -0.99
C LEU A 351 20.33 -12.63 -0.32
N LEU A 352 20.20 -12.66 1.01
CA LEU A 352 19.91 -13.90 1.73
C LEU A 352 18.55 -14.48 1.34
N TRP A 353 17.50 -13.67 1.18
CA TRP A 353 16.21 -14.18 0.69
C TRP A 353 16.30 -14.71 -0.73
N LEU A 354 16.91 -13.96 -1.65
CA LEU A 354 17.02 -14.37 -3.06
C LEU A 354 17.84 -15.64 -3.26
N THR A 355 18.84 -15.87 -2.40
CA THR A 355 19.75 -17.01 -2.51
C THR A 355 19.38 -18.19 -1.60
N ARG A 356 18.31 -18.06 -0.77
CA ARG A 356 17.90 -19.11 0.19
C ARG A 356 17.52 -20.39 -0.50
N ASP A 357 16.53 -20.30 -1.39
CA ASP A 357 16.04 -21.39 -2.20
C ASP A 357 15.52 -20.86 -3.55
N PRO A 358 16.44 -20.52 -4.47
CA PRO A 358 16.09 -19.88 -5.74
C PRO A 358 15.40 -20.84 -6.73
N GLY A 359 15.28 -22.13 -6.44
CA GLY A 359 14.58 -23.12 -7.28
C GLY A 359 15.33 -23.61 -8.52
N PHE A 360 16.24 -22.82 -9.10
CA PHE A 360 17.06 -23.21 -10.27
C PHE A 360 18.49 -23.67 -9.93
N ILE A 361 18.98 -23.32 -8.74
CA ILE A 361 20.24 -23.81 -8.17
C ILE A 361 19.99 -24.19 -6.70
N PRO A 362 20.78 -25.12 -6.12
CA PRO A 362 20.74 -25.35 -4.69
C PRO A 362 21.12 -24.03 -3.98
N GLY A 363 20.16 -23.44 -3.26
CA GLY A 363 20.37 -22.22 -2.48
C GLY A 363 21.15 -22.50 -1.21
N TRP A 364 21.53 -21.46 -0.46
CA TRP A 364 22.34 -21.65 0.76
C TRP A 364 21.59 -22.44 1.85
N ALA A 365 20.26 -22.57 1.77
CA ALA A 365 19.50 -23.46 2.66
C ALA A 365 19.95 -24.93 2.52
N SER A 366 20.45 -25.34 1.34
CA SER A 366 20.94 -26.70 1.12
C SER A 366 22.26 -27.00 1.84
N LEU A 367 22.94 -25.99 2.40
CA LEU A 367 24.12 -26.18 3.26
C LEU A 367 23.76 -26.81 4.62
N PHE A 368 22.48 -26.82 4.97
CA PHE A 368 21.94 -27.39 6.21
C PHE A 368 21.00 -28.57 5.91
N PRO A 369 21.49 -29.66 5.30
CA PRO A 369 20.65 -30.76 4.84
C PRO A 369 19.96 -31.52 5.99
N ASP A 370 20.52 -31.49 7.19
CA ASP A 370 19.94 -32.14 8.38
C ASP A 370 18.71 -31.38 8.94
N TYR A 371 18.47 -30.14 8.48
CA TYR A 371 17.43 -29.23 8.98
C TYR A 371 16.56 -28.67 7.85
N THR A 372 16.14 -29.51 6.89
CA THR A 372 15.24 -29.10 5.81
C THR A 372 13.93 -28.54 6.37
N GLY A 373 13.57 -27.32 5.95
CA GLY A 373 12.35 -26.62 6.39
C GLY A 373 12.45 -25.86 7.72
N TYR A 374 13.58 -25.93 8.45
CA TYR A 374 13.74 -25.18 9.71
C TYR A 374 14.14 -23.71 9.51
N ILE A 375 14.74 -23.40 8.36
CA ILE A 375 15.18 -22.04 8.02
C ILE A 375 14.18 -21.42 7.07
N THR A 376 13.50 -20.38 7.55
CA THR A 376 12.48 -19.65 6.78
C THR A 376 12.94 -18.21 6.50
N ASP A 377 12.13 -17.49 5.71
CA ASP A 377 12.37 -16.07 5.42
C ASP A 377 12.26 -15.25 6.70
N ALA A 378 11.43 -15.69 7.65
CA ALA A 378 11.29 -15.10 8.97
C ALA A 378 12.55 -15.26 9.81
N THR A 379 13.25 -16.40 9.72
CA THR A 379 14.50 -16.63 10.46
C THR A 379 15.57 -15.62 10.04
N VAL A 380 15.72 -15.39 8.73
CA VAL A 380 16.66 -14.39 8.17
C VAL A 380 16.27 -12.98 8.62
N ALA A 381 15.00 -12.64 8.51
CA ALA A 381 14.49 -11.32 8.89
C ALA A 381 14.73 -11.02 10.37
N LEU A 382 14.42 -11.97 11.25
CA LEU A 382 14.58 -11.81 12.69
C LEU A 382 16.04 -11.69 13.08
N LEU A 383 16.92 -12.52 12.52
CA LEU A 383 18.37 -12.47 12.77
C LEU A 383 18.94 -11.08 12.45
N LEU A 384 18.65 -10.57 11.25
CA LEU A 384 19.13 -9.26 10.83
C LEU A 384 18.42 -8.10 11.55
N GLY A 385 17.14 -8.27 11.88
CA GLY A 385 16.36 -7.31 12.66
C GLY A 385 16.95 -7.09 14.06
N VAL A 386 17.38 -8.17 14.72
CA VAL A 386 18.04 -8.11 16.03
C VAL A 386 19.36 -7.34 15.99
N LEU A 387 20.09 -7.35 14.86
CA LEU A 387 21.34 -6.59 14.72
C LEU A 387 21.13 -5.08 14.91
N PHE A 388 19.95 -4.53 14.58
CA PHE A 388 19.64 -3.11 14.79
C PHE A 388 19.49 -2.74 16.28
N PHE A 389 19.15 -3.70 17.15
CA PHE A 389 19.09 -3.49 18.59
C PHE A 389 20.43 -3.70 19.30
N ILE A 390 21.38 -4.38 18.66
CA ILE A 390 22.69 -4.68 19.25
C ILE A 390 23.74 -3.65 18.81
N THR A 391 23.68 -3.21 17.56
CA THR A 391 24.68 -2.33 16.97
C THR A 391 24.55 -0.90 17.49
N PRO A 392 25.63 -0.29 18.02
CA PRO A 392 25.59 1.10 18.46
C PRO A 392 25.47 2.04 17.27
N ALA A 393 24.54 3.00 17.36
CA ALA A 393 24.32 4.01 16.34
C ALA A 393 25.49 5.00 16.24
N TYR A 394 26.18 5.28 17.33
CA TYR A 394 27.28 6.23 17.39
C TYR A 394 28.57 5.57 17.89
N GLY A 395 29.70 6.16 17.51
CA GLY A 395 31.00 5.73 18.02
C GLY A 395 31.16 5.96 19.53
N PRO A 396 32.25 5.44 20.13
CA PRO A 396 32.46 5.40 21.59
C PRO A 396 32.53 6.76 22.29
N SER A 397 32.51 7.87 21.54
CA SER A 397 32.58 9.25 22.07
C SER A 397 31.20 9.85 22.41
N LYS A 398 30.09 9.22 22.01
CA LYS A 398 28.72 9.69 22.30
C LYS A 398 28.02 8.74 23.27
N ASN A 399 26.92 9.20 23.87
CA ASN A 399 26.05 8.36 24.67
C ASN A 399 25.63 7.12 23.86
N TYR A 400 25.63 5.96 24.53
CA TYR A 400 25.22 4.70 23.93
C TYR A 400 23.75 4.79 23.49
N ASP A 401 23.55 4.71 22.18
CA ASP A 401 22.25 4.54 21.55
C ASP A 401 22.41 3.47 20.47
N THR A 402 21.37 2.67 20.28
CA THR A 402 21.34 1.57 19.29
C THR A 402 20.79 2.09 17.96
N MET A 403 20.99 1.35 16.88
CA MET A 403 20.47 1.76 15.56
C MET A 403 18.97 2.05 15.62
N ILE A 404 18.20 1.21 16.33
CA ILE A 404 16.80 1.46 16.68
C ILE A 404 16.54 1.16 18.16
N SER A 405 15.60 1.86 18.78
CA SER A 405 15.12 1.61 20.14
C SER A 405 13.82 0.80 20.14
N TRP A 406 13.52 0.12 21.26
CA TRP A 406 12.26 -0.63 21.39
C TRP A 406 11.03 0.26 21.22
N LYS A 407 11.10 1.51 21.71
CA LYS A 407 10.01 2.49 21.59
C LYS A 407 9.76 2.87 20.13
N GLU A 408 10.82 3.08 19.35
CA GLU A 408 10.71 3.36 17.92
C GLU A 408 10.08 2.17 17.18
N PHE A 409 10.58 0.96 17.42
CA PHE A 409 10.01 -0.27 16.85
C PHE A 409 8.52 -0.45 17.20
N GLN A 410 8.16 -0.27 18.48
CA GLN A 410 6.79 -0.43 18.96
C GLN A 410 5.82 0.55 18.29
N ASN A 411 6.27 1.78 18.01
CA ASN A 411 5.47 2.80 17.32
C ASN A 411 5.30 2.48 15.82
N SER A 412 6.31 1.88 15.19
CA SER A 412 6.27 1.50 13.77
C SER A 412 5.52 0.18 13.51
N MET A 413 5.36 -0.67 14.52
CA MET A 413 4.76 -1.99 14.38
C MET A 413 3.26 -1.93 14.04
N PRO A 414 2.81 -2.52 12.92
CA PRO A 414 1.40 -2.51 12.53
C PRO A 414 0.62 -3.62 13.26
N TRP A 415 0.37 -3.42 14.56
CA TRP A 415 -0.35 -4.39 15.41
C TRP A 415 -1.72 -4.81 14.86
N THR A 416 -2.41 -3.87 14.18
CA THR A 416 -3.68 -4.16 13.51
C THR A 416 -3.51 -5.23 12.43
N VAL A 417 -2.46 -5.15 11.61
CA VAL A 417 -2.20 -6.16 10.57
C VAL A 417 -1.81 -7.48 11.22
N ALA A 418 -0.95 -7.47 12.23
CA ALA A 418 -0.56 -8.69 12.95
C ALA A 418 -1.79 -9.46 13.50
N LEU A 419 -2.72 -8.76 14.17
CA LEU A 419 -3.94 -9.37 14.68
C LEU A 419 -4.95 -9.76 13.60
N LEU A 420 -5.08 -8.94 12.55
CA LEU A 420 -5.97 -9.20 11.42
C LEU A 420 -5.60 -10.51 10.72
N VAL A 421 -4.31 -10.67 10.48
CA VAL A 421 -3.71 -11.86 9.88
C VAL A 421 -4.05 -13.10 10.72
N GLY A 422 -3.86 -13.04 12.05
CA GLY A 422 -4.26 -14.11 12.98
C GLY A 422 -5.76 -14.43 12.97
N GLY A 423 -6.63 -13.42 12.86
CA GLY A 423 -8.08 -13.62 12.73
C GLY A 423 -8.49 -14.28 11.42
N GLY A 424 -7.78 -13.96 10.33
CA GLY A 424 -7.95 -14.61 9.04
C GLY A 424 -7.58 -16.09 9.05
N PHE A 425 -6.53 -16.44 9.78
CA PHE A 425 -6.13 -17.83 9.97
C PHE A 425 -7.11 -18.61 10.80
N ALA A 426 -7.61 -18.00 11.88
CA ALA A 426 -8.69 -18.62 12.63
C ALA A 426 -9.86 -18.90 11.68
N LEU A 427 -10.31 -17.93 10.89
CA LEU A 427 -11.38 -18.13 9.91
C LEU A 427 -11.09 -19.26 8.92
N ALA A 428 -9.88 -19.33 8.36
CA ALA A 428 -9.48 -20.38 7.43
C ALA A 428 -9.61 -21.78 8.06
N GLU A 429 -8.99 -21.97 9.23
CA GLU A 429 -9.03 -23.23 9.97
C GLU A 429 -10.45 -23.57 10.41
N GLY A 430 -11.20 -22.59 10.91
CA GLY A 430 -12.60 -22.77 11.30
C GLY A 430 -13.52 -23.13 10.12
N THR A 431 -13.26 -22.59 8.93
CA THR A 431 -14.00 -22.90 7.70
C THR A 431 -13.76 -24.35 7.27
N LYS A 432 -12.52 -24.84 7.45
CA LYS A 432 -12.16 -26.24 7.20
C LYS A 432 -12.75 -27.20 8.24
N GLU A 433 -12.54 -26.91 9.53
CA GLU A 433 -13.01 -27.75 10.65
C GLU A 433 -14.54 -27.83 10.72
N SER A 434 -15.24 -26.78 10.30
CA SER A 434 -16.71 -26.76 10.26
C SER A 434 -17.34 -27.48 9.07
N GLY A 435 -16.55 -27.84 8.04
CA GLY A 435 -17.05 -28.36 6.76
C GLY A 435 -17.58 -27.28 5.80
N LEU A 436 -17.53 -25.99 6.20
CA LEU A 436 -18.01 -24.89 5.38
C LEU A 436 -17.24 -24.76 4.06
N SER A 437 -15.94 -25.07 4.04
CA SER A 437 -15.13 -25.06 2.81
C SER A 437 -15.66 -26.03 1.76
N THR A 438 -16.01 -27.26 2.17
CA THR A 438 -16.56 -28.29 1.30
C THR A 438 -17.95 -27.89 0.79
N TRP A 439 -18.78 -27.33 1.67
CA TRP A 439 -20.11 -26.85 1.28
C TRP A 439 -20.06 -25.72 0.24
N VAL A 440 -19.15 -24.75 0.41
CA VAL A 440 -18.92 -23.68 -0.57
C VAL A 440 -18.40 -24.24 -1.89
N ALA A 441 -17.46 -25.20 -1.85
CA ALA A 441 -16.93 -25.87 -3.03
C ALA A 441 -18.04 -26.58 -3.84
N GLU A 442 -18.96 -27.29 -3.18
CA GLU A 442 -20.09 -27.97 -3.84
C GLU A 442 -21.04 -26.97 -4.53
N LEU A 443 -21.33 -25.82 -3.89
CA LEU A 443 -22.15 -24.76 -4.49
C LEU A 443 -21.53 -24.16 -5.75
N LEU A 444 -20.21 -24.12 -5.80
CA LEU A 444 -19.46 -23.51 -6.89
C LEU A 444 -19.05 -24.48 -7.99
N THR A 445 -19.32 -25.78 -7.82
CA THR A 445 -19.03 -26.82 -8.83
C THR A 445 -19.60 -26.50 -10.23
N PRO A 446 -20.79 -25.88 -10.39
CA PRO A 446 -21.29 -25.47 -11.72
C PRO A 446 -20.41 -24.44 -12.45
N LEU A 447 -19.52 -23.73 -11.75
CA LEU A 447 -18.56 -22.81 -12.40
C LEU A 447 -17.41 -23.56 -13.09
N GLY A 448 -17.25 -24.87 -12.86
CA GLY A 448 -16.23 -25.70 -13.50
C GLY A 448 -16.36 -25.79 -15.03
N ASP A 449 -17.54 -25.49 -15.58
CA ASP A 449 -17.78 -25.45 -17.04
C ASP A 449 -17.20 -24.19 -17.71
N LEU A 450 -16.83 -23.16 -16.93
CA LEU A 450 -16.25 -21.94 -17.46
C LEU A 450 -14.75 -22.13 -17.77
N PRO A 451 -14.22 -21.50 -18.85
CA PRO A 451 -12.79 -21.44 -19.05
C PRO A 451 -12.09 -20.87 -17.81
N VAL A 452 -11.00 -21.51 -17.36
CA VAL A 452 -10.26 -21.13 -16.15
C VAL A 452 -9.92 -19.64 -16.10
N LEU A 453 -9.51 -19.08 -17.25
CA LEU A 453 -9.20 -17.65 -17.38
C LEU A 453 -10.41 -16.74 -17.13
N ALA A 454 -11.61 -17.17 -17.52
CA ALA A 454 -12.85 -16.43 -17.26
C ALA A 454 -13.16 -16.42 -15.75
N THR A 455 -13.00 -17.55 -15.08
CA THR A 455 -13.18 -17.67 -13.61
C THR A 455 -12.21 -16.76 -12.86
N ILE A 456 -10.93 -16.76 -13.24
CA ILE A 456 -9.90 -15.87 -12.67
C ILE A 456 -10.28 -14.40 -12.91
N THR A 457 -10.69 -14.06 -14.13
CA THR A 457 -11.06 -12.68 -14.48
C THR A 457 -12.25 -12.19 -13.66
N VAL A 458 -13.30 -13.00 -13.52
CA VAL A 458 -14.47 -12.67 -12.70
C VAL A 458 -14.07 -12.48 -11.24
N ALA A 459 -13.26 -13.39 -10.67
CA ALA A 459 -12.75 -13.25 -9.31
C ALA A 459 -11.95 -11.94 -9.12
N CYS A 460 -11.04 -11.63 -10.05
CA CYS A 460 -10.25 -10.40 -10.01
C CYS A 460 -11.13 -9.14 -10.07
N LEU A 461 -12.15 -9.11 -10.92
CA LEU A 461 -13.07 -7.98 -11.01
C LEU A 461 -13.89 -7.79 -9.74
N ILE A 462 -14.42 -8.87 -9.17
CA ILE A 462 -15.17 -8.82 -7.91
C ILE A 462 -14.28 -8.27 -6.79
N VAL A 463 -13.07 -8.81 -6.65
CA VAL A 463 -12.11 -8.39 -5.62
C VAL A 463 -11.69 -6.92 -5.80
N THR A 464 -11.38 -6.51 -7.03
CA THR A 464 -11.01 -5.12 -7.36
C THR A 464 -12.13 -4.16 -7.02
N THR A 465 -13.39 -4.51 -7.30
CA THR A 465 -14.52 -3.63 -6.95
C THR A 465 -14.79 -3.56 -5.45
N LEU A 466 -14.66 -4.67 -4.72
CA LEU A 466 -14.89 -4.68 -3.27
C LEU A 466 -13.81 -3.90 -2.52
N THR A 467 -12.56 -3.97 -2.99
CA THR A 467 -11.43 -3.27 -2.36
C THR A 467 -11.52 -1.74 -2.43
N GLU A 468 -12.43 -1.20 -3.25
CA GLU A 468 -12.68 0.25 -3.31
C GLU A 468 -13.55 0.76 -2.16
N VAL A 469 -14.27 -0.14 -1.48
CA VAL A 469 -15.17 0.21 -0.37
C VAL A 469 -14.76 -0.45 0.95
N ALA A 470 -13.82 -1.39 0.91
CA ALA A 470 -13.34 -2.13 2.07
C ALA A 470 -11.81 -2.12 2.11
N SER A 471 -11.23 -2.22 3.32
CA SER A 471 -9.78 -2.31 3.50
C SER A 471 -9.17 -3.49 2.72
N ASN A 472 -8.07 -3.25 1.98
CA ASN A 472 -7.37 -4.29 1.20
C ASN A 472 -7.13 -5.58 2.00
N ALA A 473 -6.70 -5.42 3.26
CA ALA A 473 -6.37 -6.53 4.15
C ALA A 473 -7.62 -7.31 4.58
N ALA A 474 -8.73 -6.63 4.84
CA ALA A 474 -10.00 -7.28 5.11
C ALA A 474 -10.53 -8.05 3.89
N THR A 475 -10.47 -7.43 2.71
CA THR A 475 -10.94 -8.00 1.45
C THR A 475 -10.27 -9.35 1.19
N ILE A 476 -8.93 -9.43 1.27
CA ILE A 476 -8.23 -10.68 1.00
C ILE A 476 -8.54 -11.78 2.04
N THR A 477 -8.68 -11.41 3.32
CA THR A 477 -8.98 -12.37 4.38
C THR A 477 -10.35 -13.01 4.22
N ILE A 478 -11.30 -12.30 3.63
CA ILE A 478 -12.63 -12.84 3.30
C ILE A 478 -12.55 -13.77 2.09
N PHE A 479 -11.82 -13.38 1.05
CA PHE A 479 -11.83 -14.10 -0.23
C PHE A 479 -10.94 -15.33 -0.27
N LEU A 480 -9.80 -15.38 0.42
CA LEU A 480 -8.92 -16.56 0.35
C LEU A 480 -9.61 -17.87 0.80
N PRO A 481 -10.33 -17.91 1.93
CA PRO A 481 -11.11 -19.09 2.34
C PRO A 481 -12.22 -19.52 1.37
N ILE A 482 -12.60 -18.66 0.42
CA ILE A 482 -13.63 -18.94 -0.58
C ILE A 482 -12.98 -19.39 -1.89
N LEU A 483 -11.91 -18.71 -2.32
CA LEU A 483 -11.23 -18.95 -3.59
C LEU A 483 -10.38 -20.23 -3.57
N SER A 484 -9.81 -20.60 -2.43
CA SER A 484 -9.02 -21.83 -2.28
C SER A 484 -9.88 -23.09 -2.47
N PRO A 485 -10.99 -23.28 -1.73
CA PRO A 485 -11.88 -24.42 -1.96
C PRO A 485 -12.55 -24.41 -3.33
N LEU A 486 -12.81 -23.22 -3.89
CA LEU A 486 -13.28 -23.09 -5.27
C LEU A 486 -12.28 -23.69 -6.27
N ALA A 487 -10.99 -23.34 -6.15
CA ALA A 487 -9.95 -23.85 -7.04
C ALA A 487 -9.82 -25.38 -6.95
N GLU A 488 -9.90 -25.93 -5.75
CA GLU A 488 -9.93 -27.38 -5.51
C GLU A 488 -11.16 -28.04 -6.17
N ALA A 489 -12.35 -27.43 -6.05
CA ALA A 489 -13.59 -27.94 -6.63
C ALA A 489 -13.55 -28.06 -8.15
N ILE A 490 -12.95 -27.07 -8.81
CA ILE A 490 -12.82 -27.04 -10.27
C ILE A 490 -11.54 -27.72 -10.78
N HIS A 491 -10.76 -28.36 -9.90
CA HIS A 491 -9.48 -29.01 -10.22
C HIS A 491 -8.46 -28.10 -10.91
N VAL A 492 -8.37 -26.85 -10.46
CA VAL A 492 -7.38 -25.88 -10.92
C VAL A 492 -6.36 -25.64 -9.81
N ASN A 493 -5.09 -25.44 -10.19
CA ASN A 493 -4.04 -25.06 -9.25
C ASN A 493 -4.49 -23.87 -8.37
N PRO A 494 -4.56 -24.00 -7.03
CA PRO A 494 -5.04 -22.93 -6.15
C PRO A 494 -4.29 -21.60 -6.34
N LEU A 495 -2.98 -21.66 -6.62
CA LEU A 495 -2.16 -20.47 -6.88
C LEU A 495 -2.67 -19.68 -8.10
N TYR A 496 -3.27 -20.36 -9.08
CA TYR A 496 -3.71 -19.73 -10.32
C TYR A 496 -4.90 -18.77 -10.11
N VAL A 497 -5.66 -18.96 -9.02
CA VAL A 497 -6.78 -18.09 -8.63
C VAL A 497 -6.37 -17.16 -7.49
N MET A 498 -5.66 -17.67 -6.50
CA MET A 498 -5.35 -16.93 -5.28
C MET A 498 -4.33 -15.81 -5.48
N ILE A 499 -3.27 -16.03 -6.28
CA ILE A 499 -2.26 -15.00 -6.57
C ILE A 499 -2.90 -13.78 -7.26
N PRO A 500 -3.59 -13.92 -8.41
CA PRO A 500 -4.13 -12.75 -9.10
C PRO A 500 -5.23 -12.04 -8.28
N ALA A 501 -6.05 -12.79 -7.53
CA ALA A 501 -7.00 -12.19 -6.59
C ALA A 501 -6.29 -11.36 -5.51
N THR A 502 -5.22 -11.88 -4.92
CA THR A 502 -4.40 -11.18 -3.92
C THR A 502 -3.86 -9.86 -4.48
N LEU A 503 -3.26 -9.88 -5.66
CA LEU A 503 -2.72 -8.67 -6.29
C LEU A 503 -3.81 -7.63 -6.55
N CYS A 504 -4.99 -8.07 -7.01
CA CYS A 504 -6.12 -7.19 -7.31
C CYS A 504 -6.70 -6.49 -6.07
N THR A 505 -6.52 -7.03 -4.86
CA THR A 505 -6.93 -6.31 -3.63
C THR A 505 -6.15 -5.03 -3.41
N SER A 506 -4.96 -4.90 -4.00
CA SER A 506 -4.16 -3.67 -3.92
C SER A 506 -4.57 -2.61 -4.94
N PHE A 507 -5.53 -2.91 -5.83
CA PHE A 507 -6.04 -1.99 -6.85
C PHE A 507 -7.19 -1.13 -6.32
N SER A 508 -6.93 -0.44 -5.20
CA SER A 508 -7.79 0.59 -4.62
C SER A 508 -7.39 1.97 -5.17
N PHE A 509 -7.87 2.32 -6.36
CA PHE A 509 -7.49 3.53 -7.09
C PHE A 509 -8.64 4.55 -7.27
N LEU A 510 -9.89 4.18 -7.03
CA LEU A 510 -11.04 5.04 -7.36
C LEU A 510 -11.36 6.10 -6.31
N LEU A 511 -11.30 5.73 -5.03
CA LEU A 511 -11.81 6.57 -3.94
C LEU A 511 -10.70 7.01 -2.98
N PRO A 512 -10.80 8.22 -2.39
CA PRO A 512 -9.85 8.65 -1.36
C PRO A 512 -9.87 7.76 -0.11
N VAL A 513 -11.05 7.22 0.22
CA VAL A 513 -11.28 6.41 1.42
C VAL A 513 -10.82 4.96 1.23
N SER A 514 -10.65 4.48 -0.01
CA SER A 514 -10.33 3.07 -0.28
C SER A 514 -8.93 2.67 0.17
N ASN A 515 -8.01 3.64 0.29
CA ASN A 515 -6.67 3.40 0.77
C ASN A 515 -6.14 4.62 1.53
N PRO A 516 -5.49 4.46 2.71
CA PRO A 516 -4.94 5.60 3.43
C PRO A 516 -3.90 6.40 2.62
N ALA A 517 -3.17 5.76 1.69
CA ALA A 517 -2.27 6.47 0.78
C ALA A 517 -3.02 7.49 -0.12
N ASN A 518 -4.20 7.11 -0.62
CA ASN A 518 -5.07 7.98 -1.41
C ASN A 518 -5.58 9.17 -0.57
N ALA A 519 -5.98 8.90 0.68
CA ALA A 519 -6.46 9.92 1.60
C ALA A 519 -5.38 10.96 1.93
N VAL A 520 -4.12 10.55 2.12
CA VAL A 520 -3.00 11.46 2.38
C VAL A 520 -2.83 12.44 1.23
N VAL A 521 -2.79 11.97 -0.02
CA VAL A 521 -2.65 12.85 -1.18
C VAL A 521 -3.88 13.76 -1.32
N PHE A 522 -5.09 13.22 -1.12
CA PHE A 522 -6.32 14.01 -1.18
C PHE A 522 -6.34 15.16 -0.17
N ALA A 523 -5.73 14.98 1.01
CA ALA A 523 -5.66 16.01 2.05
C ALA A 523 -4.82 17.25 1.66
N TYR A 524 -3.94 17.15 0.66
CA TYR A 524 -3.22 18.32 0.12
C TYR A 524 -4.11 19.24 -0.73
N GLY A 525 -5.34 18.83 -1.06
CA GLY A 525 -6.36 19.72 -1.65
C GLY A 525 -6.22 20.00 -3.15
N HIS A 526 -5.25 19.39 -3.84
CA HIS A 526 -5.04 19.61 -5.28
C HIS A 526 -6.01 18.82 -6.18
N ILE A 527 -6.68 17.79 -5.66
CA ILE A 527 -7.43 16.78 -6.42
C ILE A 527 -8.90 16.75 -5.99
N GLU A 528 -9.82 16.58 -6.95
CA GLU A 528 -11.23 16.31 -6.69
C GLU A 528 -11.55 14.82 -6.81
N VAL A 529 -12.62 14.36 -6.14
CA VAL A 529 -13.02 12.93 -6.15
C VAL A 529 -13.23 12.42 -7.58
N MET A 530 -13.81 13.24 -8.47
CA MET A 530 -14.05 12.84 -9.86
C MET A 530 -12.76 12.68 -10.67
N ASP A 531 -11.70 13.43 -10.35
CA ASP A 531 -10.40 13.27 -10.99
C ASP A 531 -9.81 11.90 -10.63
N MET A 532 -9.90 11.52 -9.35
CA MET A 532 -9.43 10.24 -8.82
C MET A 532 -10.22 9.08 -9.44
N VAL A 533 -11.56 9.15 -9.48
CA VAL A 533 -12.39 8.11 -10.10
C VAL A 533 -12.05 7.91 -11.58
N LYS A 534 -11.97 8.99 -12.38
CA LYS A 534 -11.67 8.89 -13.82
C LYS A 534 -10.28 8.28 -14.06
N ALA A 535 -9.29 8.75 -13.32
CA ALA A 535 -7.93 8.23 -13.42
C ALA A 535 -7.87 6.77 -12.97
N GLY A 536 -8.47 6.45 -11.82
CA GLY A 536 -8.44 5.15 -11.19
C GLY A 536 -9.13 4.05 -11.99
N VAL A 537 -10.23 4.34 -12.71
CA VAL A 537 -10.88 3.34 -13.58
C VAL A 537 -9.89 2.81 -14.62
N GLY A 538 -9.12 3.71 -15.25
CA GLY A 538 -8.10 3.31 -16.22
C GLY A 538 -6.98 2.48 -15.57
N VAL A 539 -6.52 2.86 -14.38
CA VAL A 539 -5.47 2.14 -13.66
C VAL A 539 -5.95 0.76 -13.18
N ASN A 540 -7.20 0.61 -12.72
CA ASN A 540 -7.79 -0.69 -12.37
C ASN A 540 -7.82 -1.62 -13.59
N ILE A 541 -8.24 -1.13 -14.76
CA ILE A 541 -8.25 -1.92 -15.99
C ILE A 541 -6.82 -2.33 -16.38
N ILE A 542 -5.87 -1.40 -16.35
CA ILE A 542 -4.45 -1.68 -16.61
C ILE A 542 -3.95 -2.76 -15.67
N GLY A 543 -4.23 -2.64 -14.37
CA GLY A 543 -3.77 -3.59 -13.36
C GLY A 543 -4.32 -4.99 -13.55
N VAL A 544 -5.64 -5.12 -13.74
CA VAL A 544 -6.27 -6.43 -13.98
C VAL A 544 -5.70 -7.08 -15.24
N VAL A 545 -5.54 -6.33 -16.33
CA VAL A 545 -4.96 -6.85 -17.58
C VAL A 545 -3.50 -7.27 -17.38
N CYS A 546 -2.69 -6.48 -16.68
CA CYS A 546 -1.29 -6.81 -16.39
C CYS A 546 -1.17 -8.08 -15.56
N VAL A 547 -2.00 -8.24 -14.52
CA VAL A 547 -2.03 -9.43 -13.67
C VAL A 547 -2.46 -10.67 -14.46
N ILE A 548 -3.52 -10.56 -15.27
CA ILE A 548 -3.98 -11.67 -16.12
C ILE A 548 -2.90 -12.05 -17.15
N LEU A 549 -2.25 -11.06 -17.77
CA LEU A 549 -1.17 -11.32 -18.72
C LEU A 549 0.00 -12.03 -18.04
N ALA A 550 0.42 -11.57 -16.87
CA ALA A 550 1.52 -12.16 -16.13
C ALA A 550 1.24 -13.60 -15.71
N ILE A 551 0.07 -13.85 -15.12
CA ILE A 551 -0.30 -15.18 -14.63
C ILE A 551 -0.49 -16.18 -15.78
N SER A 552 -0.92 -15.73 -16.96
CA SER A 552 -1.08 -16.56 -18.17
C SER A 552 0.18 -16.71 -19.03
N THR A 553 1.26 -15.97 -18.74
CA THR A 553 2.51 -16.03 -19.50
C THR A 553 3.67 -16.56 -18.67
N TRP A 554 4.35 -15.72 -17.89
CA TRP A 554 5.53 -16.13 -17.10
C TRP A 554 5.16 -16.69 -15.72
N GLY A 555 3.92 -16.51 -15.25
CA GLY A 555 3.42 -17.14 -14.03
C GLY A 555 3.33 -18.66 -14.16
N ILE A 556 2.92 -19.17 -15.33
CA ILE A 556 2.81 -20.62 -15.62
C ILE A 556 4.13 -21.36 -15.39
N PRO A 557 5.25 -21.01 -16.07
CA PRO A 557 6.51 -21.73 -15.87
C PRO A 557 7.13 -21.51 -14.48
N LEU A 558 6.77 -20.43 -13.78
CA LEU A 558 7.32 -20.12 -12.45
C LEU A 558 6.67 -20.95 -11.34
N PHE A 559 5.37 -21.25 -11.44
CA PHE A 559 4.60 -21.95 -10.40
C PHE A 559 3.93 -23.25 -10.87
N ALA A 560 4.17 -23.69 -12.12
CA ALA A 560 3.49 -24.82 -12.75
C ALA A 560 1.94 -24.69 -12.66
N LEU A 561 1.42 -23.53 -13.08
CA LEU A 561 -0.01 -23.19 -12.91
C LEU A 561 -0.95 -23.98 -13.83
N ASP A 562 -0.40 -24.60 -14.87
CA ASP A 562 -1.11 -25.41 -15.86
C ASP A 562 -1.41 -26.84 -15.40
N THR A 563 -0.73 -27.31 -14.34
CA THR A 563 -0.97 -28.62 -13.74
C THR A 563 -1.61 -28.51 -12.37
N TYR A 564 -2.49 -29.47 -12.04
CA TYR A 564 -2.96 -29.62 -10.67
C TYR A 564 -1.82 -30.17 -9.81
N PRO A 565 -1.39 -29.47 -8.76
CA PRO A 565 -0.22 -29.88 -8.01
C PRO A 565 -0.53 -31.02 -7.05
N ASP A 566 0.45 -31.92 -6.83
CA ASP A 566 0.31 -33.09 -5.96
C ASP A 566 0.06 -32.72 -4.48
N TRP A 567 0.48 -31.52 -4.07
CA TRP A 567 0.28 -31.02 -2.71
C TRP A 567 -1.15 -30.48 -2.46
N ALA A 568 -1.95 -30.25 -3.50
CA ALA A 568 -3.30 -29.73 -3.35
C ALA A 568 -4.30 -30.88 -3.06
N PRO A 569 -5.25 -30.70 -2.12
CA PRO A 569 -6.24 -31.71 -1.79
C PRO A 569 -7.09 -32.09 -3.01
N VAL A 570 -7.42 -33.37 -3.17
CA VAL A 570 -8.37 -33.83 -4.19
C VAL A 570 -9.71 -34.12 -3.51
N LEU A 571 -10.78 -33.47 -3.96
CA LEU A 571 -12.10 -33.66 -3.38
C LEU A 571 -12.63 -35.09 -3.67
N PRO A 572 -13.25 -35.77 -2.68
CA PRO A 572 -13.68 -37.17 -2.81
C PRO A 572 -14.65 -37.43 -3.98
N THR A 573 -15.42 -36.43 -4.40
CA THR A 573 -16.43 -36.54 -5.47
C THR A 573 -15.82 -36.78 -6.86
N LEU A 574 -14.57 -36.35 -7.10
CA LEU A 574 -13.90 -36.54 -8.39
C LEU A 574 -13.29 -37.94 -8.60
N ASN A 575 -13.18 -38.75 -7.55
CA ASN A 575 -12.81 -40.17 -7.68
C ASN A 575 -13.94 -41.05 -8.28
N SER A 576 -15.14 -40.49 -8.51
CA SER A 576 -16.29 -41.27 -8.99
C SER A 576 -16.52 -41.22 -10.52
N THR A 577 -15.67 -40.50 -11.27
CA THR A 577 -15.75 -40.43 -12.74
C THR A 577 -14.37 -40.52 -13.40
N MET A 578 -13.74 -41.69 -13.30
CA MET A 578 -12.86 -42.18 -14.38
C MET A 578 -13.20 -43.64 -14.67
N PRO A 579 -13.81 -43.95 -15.83
CA PRO A 579 -13.53 -45.19 -16.55
C PRO A 579 -12.18 -45.12 -17.29
#